data_AF-A0A2K8KWA4-F1
#
_entry.id   AF-A0A2K8KWA4-F1
#
_cell.length_a   1.000
_cell.length_b   1.000
_cell.length_c   1.000
_cell.angle_alpha   90.00
_cell.angle_beta   90.00
_cell.angle_gamma   90.00
#
_symmetry.space_group_name_H-M   'P 1'
#
loop_
_entity.id
_entity.type
_entity.pdbx_description
1 polymer ?
#
loop_
_entity_poly.entity_id
_entity_poly.type
_entity_poly.pdbx_seq_one_letter_code
_entity_poly.pdbx_strand_id
1 'polypeptide(L)' 'MHLSDVKEVVETNSKEAVNMYLDAGWTLLDTASGKTPEYGESYIKYSLGWDKDGVPVVPEGVVGRG' A
#
# COMPACT_ATOMS: atom_id res chain seq x y z
N MET A 1 -4.25 -12.84 -10.51
CA MET A 1 -4.99 -12.08 -9.49
C MET A 1 -6.17 -11.38 -10.14
N HIS A 2 -7.39 -11.59 -9.65
CA HIS A 2 -8.51 -10.69 -9.92
C HIS A 2 -8.71 -9.75 -8.72
N LEU A 3 -9.14 -8.50 -8.98
CA LEU A 3 -9.41 -7.54 -7.90
C LEU A 3 -10.50 -8.02 -6.93
N SER A 4 -11.44 -8.83 -7.42
CA SER A 4 -12.49 -9.44 -6.59
C SER A 4 -11.96 -10.43 -5.55
N ASP A 5 -10.72 -10.92 -5.71
CA ASP A 5 -10.08 -11.85 -4.77
C ASP A 5 -9.32 -11.12 -3.65
N VAL A 6 -9.22 -9.78 -3.74
CA VAL A 6 -8.53 -8.96 -2.73
C VAL A 6 -9.35 -8.92 -1.45
N LYS A 7 -8.73 -9.34 -0.34
CA LYS A 7 -9.37 -9.43 0.97
C LYS A 7 -9.10 -8.19 1.82
N GLU A 8 -7.93 -7.55 1.63
CA GLU A 8 -7.54 -6.34 2.33
C GLU A 8 -6.75 -5.41 1.43
N VAL A 9 -6.89 -4.11 1.64
CA VAL A 9 -6.17 -3.07 0.92
C VAL A 9 -5.50 -2.15 1.93
N VAL A 10 -4.23 -1.84 1.70
CA VAL A 10 -3.48 -0.82 2.42
C VAL A 10 -3.01 0.25 1.45
N GLU A 11 -2.95 1.49 1.93
CA GLU A 11 -2.43 2.60 1.15
C GLU A 11 -1.26 3.26 1.87
N THR A 12 -0.24 3.64 1.11
CA THR A 12 0.92 4.37 1.66
C THR A 12 1.50 5.30 0.61
N ASN A 13 2.19 6.35 1.04
CA ASN A 13 3.00 7.22 0.19
C ASN A 13 4.51 7.00 0.37
N SER A 14 4.91 6.03 1.21
CA SER A 14 6.31 5.68 1.43
C SER A 14 6.74 4.51 0.55
N LYS A 15 7.74 4.74 -0.29
CA LYS A 15 8.38 3.68 -1.11
C LYS A 15 8.97 2.57 -0.24
N GLU A 16 9.50 2.89 0.93
CA GLU A 16 10.07 1.91 1.85
C GLU A 16 8.99 0.97 2.38
N ALA A 17 7.84 1.52 2.79
CA ALA A 17 6.71 0.71 3.24
C ALA A 17 6.16 -0.17 2.11
N VAL A 18 6.06 0.34 0.87
CA VAL A 18 5.67 -0.46 -0.30
C VAL A 18 6.56 -1.69 -0.43
N ASN A 19 7.89 -1.50 -0.42
CA ASN A 19 8.82 -2.62 -0.54
C ASN A 19 8.64 -3.64 0.59
N MET A 20 8.45 -3.19 1.82
CA MET A 20 8.20 -4.09 2.96
C MET A 20 6.92 -4.92 2.78
N TYR A 21 5.84 -4.32 2.28
CA TYR A 21 4.60 -5.05 1.98
C TYR A 21 4.79 -6.04 0.82
N LEU A 22 5.52 -5.65 -0.23
CA LEU A 22 5.84 -6.55 -1.35
C LEU A 22 6.68 -7.75 -0.88
N ASP A 23 7.67 -7.54 -0.02
CA ASP A 23 8.48 -8.61 0.58
C ASP A 23 7.66 -9.53 1.50
N ALA A 24 6.68 -8.96 2.22
CA ALA A 24 5.68 -9.73 2.97
C ALA A 24 4.67 -10.47 2.07
N GLY A 25 4.71 -10.21 0.77
CA GLY A 25 3.96 -10.93 -0.25
C GLY A 25 2.62 -10.32 -0.60
N TRP A 26 2.42 -9.02 -0.33
CA TRP A 26 1.32 -8.23 -0.89
C TRP A 26 1.56 -7.94 -2.37
N THR A 27 0.49 -7.54 -3.07
CA THR A 27 0.53 -7.17 -4.48
C THR A 27 0.24 -5.68 -4.66
N LEU A 28 1.04 -4.97 -5.45
CA LEU A 28 0.74 -3.59 -5.84
C LEU A 28 -0.46 -3.57 -6.80
N LEU A 29 -1.55 -2.91 -6.40
CA LEU A 29 -2.78 -2.82 -7.18
C LEU A 29 -2.78 -1.61 -8.10
N ASP A 30 -2.40 -0.45 -7.55
CA ASP A 30 -2.51 0.83 -8.24
C ASP A 30 -1.52 1.87 -7.69
N THR A 31 -1.24 2.88 -8.52
CA THR A 31 -0.46 4.05 -8.14
C THR A 31 -1.17 5.32 -8.58
N ALA A 32 -1.39 6.24 -7.65
CA ALA A 32 -1.92 7.57 -7.93
C ALA A 32 -0.85 8.63 -7.66
N SER A 33 -0.88 9.73 -8.41
CA SER A 33 -0.06 10.91 -8.13
C SER A 33 -0.95 12.09 -7.81
N GLY A 34 -0.48 12.96 -6.92
CA GLY A 34 -1.24 14.13 -6.47
C GLY A 34 -0.33 15.23 -5.96
N LYS A 35 -0.96 16.30 -5.47
CA LYS A 35 -0.28 17.42 -4.81
C LYS A 35 -0.89 17.65 -3.44
N THR A 36 -0.08 17.92 -2.42
CA THR A 36 -0.59 18.26 -1.09
C THR A 36 -1.39 19.57 -1.17
N PRO A 37 -2.54 19.69 -0.50
CA PRO A 37 -3.36 20.89 -0.56
C PRO A 37 -2.64 22.13 0.00
N GLU A 38 -1.78 21.93 0.99
CA GLU A 38 -1.17 23.00 1.78
C GLU A 38 0.06 23.62 1.11
N TYR A 39 0.91 22.81 0.46
CA TYR A 39 2.18 23.28 -0.12
C TYR A 39 2.33 22.98 -1.62
N GLY A 40 1.40 22.24 -2.21
CA GLY A 40 1.48 21.83 -3.62
C GLY A 40 2.58 20.80 -3.90
N GLU A 41 3.17 20.20 -2.85
CA GLU A 41 4.21 19.19 -2.97
C GLU A 41 3.66 17.94 -3.65
N SER A 42 4.38 17.44 -4.63
CA SER A 42 3.95 16.25 -5.35
C SER A 42 4.16 15.01 -4.49
N TYR A 43 3.16 14.13 -4.44
CA TYR A 43 3.27 12.83 -3.78
C TYR A 43 2.76 11.73 -4.69
N ILE A 44 3.25 10.51 -4.43
CA ILE A 44 2.72 9.28 -5.01
C ILE A 44 2.02 8.51 -3.89
N LYS A 45 0.85 7.97 -4.18
CA LYS A 45 0.11 7.06 -3.31
C LYS A 45 0.10 5.68 -3.96
N TYR A 46 0.39 4.67 -3.16
CA TYR A 46 0.46 3.27 -3.57
C TYR A 46 -0.64 2.52 -2.86
N SER A 47 -1.41 1.74 -3.61
CA SER A 47 -2.45 0.87 -3.08
C SER A 47 -1.98 -0.57 -3.23
N LEU A 48 -1.85 -1.29 -2.11
CA LEU A 48 -1.45 -2.71 -2.11
C LEU A 48 -2.59 -3.58 -1.61
N GLY A 49 -2.72 -4.78 -2.19
CA GLY A 49 -3.76 -5.73 -1.87
C GLY A 49 -3.19 -7.05 -1.35
N TRP A 50 -3.90 -7.64 -0.39
CA TRP A 50 -3.68 -9.01 0.05
C TRP A 50 -4.73 -9.92 -0.59
N ASP A 51 -4.30 -10.79 -1.50
CA ASP A 51 -5.15 -11.77 -2.20
C ASP A 51 -4.90 -13.22 -1.75
N LYS A 52 -3.98 -13.42 -0.81
CA LYS A 52 -3.60 -14.75 -0.33
C LYS A 52 -4.58 -15.29 0.72
N ASP A 53 -4.53 -16.59 0.96
CA ASP A 53 -5.22 -17.23 2.08
C ASP A 53 -4.51 -16.97 3.40
N GLY A 54 -5.29 -16.83 4.48
CA GLY A 54 -4.79 -16.52 5.82
C GLY A 54 -4.79 -15.03 6.16
N VAL A 55 -4.24 -14.73 7.35
CA VAL A 55 -4.20 -13.37 7.91
C VAL A 55 -3.13 -12.54 7.17
N PRO A 56 -3.45 -11.31 6.73
CA PRO A 56 -2.47 -10.43 6.10
C PRO A 56 -1.27 -10.16 7.01
N VAL A 57 -0.06 -10.24 6.44
CA VAL A 57 1.18 -9.95 7.18
C VAL A 57 1.44 -8.44 7.11
N VAL A 58 1.39 -7.75 8.24
CA VAL A 58 1.72 -6.33 8.33
C VAL A 58 3.20 -6.20 8.75
N PRO A 59 4.08 -5.60 7.93
CA PRO A 59 5.49 -5.47 8.26
C PRO A 59 5.71 -4.58 9.49
N GLU A 60 6.61 -5.00 10.38
CA GLU A 60 7.03 -4.18 11.52
C GLU A 60 7.71 -2.89 11.04
N GLY A 61 7.37 -1.75 11.66
CA GLY A 61 7.92 -0.43 11.28
C GLY A 61 7.09 0.34 10.26
N VAL A 62 6.04 -0.26 9.68
CA VAL A 62 5.00 0.50 8.98
C VAL A 62 4.10 1.15 10.04
N VAL A 63 4.43 2.37 10.43
CA VAL A 63 3.58 3.15 11.34
C VAL A 63 2.36 3.59 10.54
N GLY A 64 1.22 2.93 10.77
CA GLY A 64 -0.07 3.38 10.29
C GLY A 64 -0.38 4.76 10.87
N ARG A 65 -0.12 5.83 10.12
CA ARG A 65 -0.79 7.11 10.35
C ARG A 65 -2.13 7.03 9.65
N GLY A 66 -3.11 6.49 10.38
CA GLY A 66 -4.53 6.72 10.10
C GLY A 66 -4.92 8.17 10.38
#